data_AF-A0A7R8ZXE7-F1
#
_entry.id   AF-A0A7R8ZXE7-F1
#
_cell.length_a   1.000
_cell.length_b   1.000
_cell.length_c   1.000
_cell.angle_alpha   90.00
_cell.angle_beta   90.00
_cell.angle_gamma   90.00
#
_symmetry.space_group_name_H-M   'P 1'
#
loop_
_entity.id
_entity.type
_entity.pdbx_description
1 polymer ?
#
loop_
_entity_poly.entity_id
_entity_poly.type
_entity_poly.pdbx_seq_one_letter_code
_entity_poly.pdbx_strand_id
1 'polypeptide(L)'
;MMAGGGAIYWRQEGSKRLKEILARPKLDKPAKNIVLFIGDGMGISTTTAARIFRGQQVEGNFGEEAVLSFENFPYTSLIKVRILPTPHSLRSGMVAHSICRATVEPLVVDPLRMGAPDESTYATDYQVSDSASTATAMFSGTKTKMKYIGMDATGTGGNCTHGAIEGVLTWAQRAGKHTGLVTTSRVTHATPGALYAHVPDRNWEHAIPIDGTADCVDIARHLIQREPGRNIRVVLGGGLSEFCPMDMSNCYANLTVAQRRRVKVFSDSVSCKRTDCIDLISEWERDKAKRGANYQMVLNVKDFRQLNIAKTDFLMGLFADSHMDYEIERTSEQPSLAEMTTTAIKILQKNQKGFFLMVEASRIDHALHMNRAHVALKDVLALDEAVRQTAKMLNSEESLILVTADHSHVMTINGYPKRGENILGNANKFVTTSLLQSSAARMN
;
A
#
# COMPACT_ATOMS: atom_id res chain seq x y z
N MET A 1 -32.47 -7.87 21.46
CA MET A 1 -31.61 -8.16 20.29
C MET A 1 -30.82 -9.42 20.59
N MET A 2 -30.79 -10.37 19.65
CA MET A 2 -30.64 -11.80 19.95
C MET A 2 -29.35 -12.15 20.69
N ALA A 3 -29.51 -12.66 21.92
CA ALA A 3 -28.52 -13.48 22.59
C ALA A 3 -28.22 -14.71 21.72
N GLY A 4 -26.94 -15.03 21.57
CA GLY A 4 -26.34 -16.18 20.89
C GLY A 4 -27.29 -17.05 20.05
N GLY A 5 -27.22 -16.90 18.73
CA GLY A 5 -28.03 -17.71 17.82
C GLY A 5 -27.90 -19.20 18.17
N GLY A 6 -29.02 -19.84 18.51
CA GLY A 6 -29.03 -21.27 18.79
C GLY A 6 -28.62 -22.08 17.55
N ALA A 7 -28.55 -23.40 17.67
CA ALA A 7 -28.10 -24.29 16.58
C ALA A 7 -28.84 -24.12 15.24
N ILE A 8 -30.06 -23.57 15.24
CA ILE A 8 -30.82 -23.24 14.01
C ILE A 8 -30.16 -22.08 13.26
N TYR A 9 -29.81 -21.00 13.97
CA TYR A 9 -29.18 -19.82 13.38
C TYR A 9 -27.87 -20.17 12.68
N TRP A 10 -26.96 -20.88 13.36
CA TRP A 10 -25.66 -21.25 12.78
C TRP A 10 -25.79 -22.20 11.58
N ARG A 11 -26.78 -23.10 11.60
CA ARG A 11 -27.06 -23.97 10.44
C ARG A 11 -27.61 -23.18 9.26
N GLN A 12 -28.45 -22.16 9.50
CA GLN A 12 -28.97 -21.28 8.46
C GLN A 12 -27.85 -20.44 7.84
N GLU A 13 -27.00 -19.80 8.64
CA GLU A 13 -25.84 -19.04 8.15
C GLU A 13 -24.88 -19.93 7.36
N GLY A 14 -24.56 -21.13 7.87
CA GLY A 14 -23.73 -22.10 7.14
C GLY A 14 -24.35 -22.55 5.81
N SER A 15 -25.66 -22.82 5.79
CA SER A 15 -26.37 -23.20 4.55
C SER A 15 -26.40 -22.06 3.54
N LYS A 16 -26.63 -20.82 3.99
CA LYS A 16 -26.58 -19.62 3.15
C LYS A 16 -25.19 -19.46 2.52
N ARG A 17 -24.13 -19.53 3.33
CA ARG A 17 -22.75 -19.41 2.82
C ARG A 17 -22.38 -20.51 1.84
N LEU A 18 -22.81 -21.75 2.09
CA LEU A 18 -22.58 -22.86 1.16
C LEU A 18 -23.27 -22.61 -0.19
N LYS A 19 -24.52 -22.14 -0.19
CA LYS A 19 -25.24 -21.78 -1.43
C LYS A 19 -24.53 -20.67 -2.20
N GLU A 20 -24.04 -19.64 -1.51
CA GLU A 20 -23.25 -18.58 -2.13
C GLU A 20 -21.98 -19.13 -2.78
N ILE A 21 -21.26 -20.04 -2.12
CA ILE A 21 -20.03 -20.66 -2.66
C ILE A 21 -20.34 -21.49 -3.91
N LEU A 22 -21.39 -22.32 -3.85
CA LEU A 22 -21.78 -23.19 -4.97
C LEU A 22 -22.30 -22.40 -6.18
N ALA A 23 -22.86 -21.20 -5.96
CA ALA A 23 -23.37 -20.33 -7.01
C ALA A 23 -22.30 -19.43 -7.64
N ARG A 24 -21.04 -19.48 -7.19
CA ARG A 24 -19.99 -18.58 -7.70
C ARG A 24 -19.72 -18.83 -9.18
N PRO A 25 -19.78 -17.80 -10.04
CA PRO A 25 -19.38 -17.95 -11.42
C PRO A 25 -17.87 -18.21 -11.51
N LYS A 26 -17.47 -19.01 -12.49
CA LYS A 26 -16.06 -19.13 -12.85
C LYS A 26 -15.66 -17.87 -13.63
N LEU A 27 -14.65 -17.16 -13.14
CA LEU A 27 -14.02 -16.06 -13.86
C LEU A 27 -12.82 -16.63 -14.62
N ASP A 28 -12.90 -16.68 -15.95
CA ASP A 28 -11.88 -17.24 -16.85
C ASP A 28 -11.40 -16.25 -17.92
N LYS A 29 -11.81 -14.98 -17.80
CA LYS A 29 -11.40 -13.89 -18.69
C LYS A 29 -10.27 -13.06 -18.07
N PRO A 30 -9.32 -12.56 -18.86
CA PRO A 30 -8.30 -11.64 -18.38
C PRO A 30 -8.91 -10.37 -17.77
N ALA A 31 -8.36 -9.93 -16.64
CA ALA A 31 -8.79 -8.69 -16.00
C ALA A 31 -8.42 -7.46 -16.85
N LYS A 32 -9.42 -6.64 -17.15
CA LYS A 32 -9.23 -5.32 -17.78
C LYS A 32 -8.66 -4.34 -16.76
N ASN A 33 -9.22 -4.32 -15.56
CA ASN A 33 -8.80 -3.42 -14.48
C ASN A 33 -8.20 -4.22 -13.33
N ILE A 34 -7.11 -3.75 -12.75
CA ILE A 34 -6.46 -4.38 -11.60
C ILE A 34 -6.30 -3.31 -10.52
N VAL A 35 -6.84 -3.55 -9.33
CA VAL A 35 -6.61 -2.71 -8.14
C VAL A 35 -6.01 -3.57 -7.04
N LEU A 36 -4.79 -3.22 -6.63
CA LEU A 36 -4.08 -3.87 -5.54
C LEU A 36 -4.06 -2.95 -4.32
N PHE A 37 -4.77 -3.35 -3.28
CA PHE A 37 -4.78 -2.71 -1.97
C PHE A 37 -3.77 -3.36 -1.04
N ILE A 38 -2.95 -2.53 -0.39
CA ILE A 38 -1.93 -2.95 0.57
C ILE A 38 -2.20 -2.26 1.90
N GLY A 39 -2.49 -3.04 2.93
CA GLY A 39 -2.38 -2.57 4.31
C GLY A 39 -0.98 -2.87 4.83
N ASP A 40 -0.11 -1.85 4.87
CA ASP A 40 1.27 -2.01 5.36
C ASP A 40 1.25 -2.50 6.81
N GLY A 41 1.88 -3.63 7.11
CA GLY A 41 1.87 -4.24 8.44
C GLY A 41 0.52 -4.83 8.90
N MET A 42 -0.49 -4.91 8.02
CA MET A 42 -1.87 -5.33 8.34
C MET A 42 -2.02 -6.86 8.45
N GLY A 43 -1.46 -7.44 9.51
CA GLY A 43 -1.60 -8.86 9.82
C GLY A 43 -3.03 -9.33 10.11
N ILE A 44 -3.21 -10.65 10.28
CA ILE A 44 -4.51 -11.27 10.58
C ILE A 44 -5.09 -10.78 11.91
N SER A 45 -4.24 -10.60 12.92
CA SER A 45 -4.66 -10.06 14.23
C SER A 45 -5.13 -8.62 14.12
N THR A 46 -4.40 -7.77 13.38
CA THR A 46 -4.79 -6.39 13.06
C THR A 46 -6.13 -6.36 12.32
N THR A 47 -6.31 -7.22 11.31
CA THR A 47 -7.56 -7.34 10.55
C THR A 47 -8.73 -7.74 11.45
N THR A 48 -8.54 -8.73 12.32
CA THR A 48 -9.59 -9.19 13.25
C THR A 48 -9.94 -8.12 14.27
N ALA A 49 -8.95 -7.42 14.82
CA ALA A 49 -9.18 -6.31 15.75
C ALA A 49 -9.92 -5.16 15.06
N ALA A 50 -9.58 -4.84 13.81
CA ALA A 50 -10.24 -3.80 13.03
C ALA A 50 -11.70 -4.15 12.71
N ARG A 51 -12.00 -5.43 12.43
CA ARG A 51 -13.38 -5.92 12.25
C ARG A 51 -14.22 -5.66 13.49
N ILE A 52 -13.74 -6.07 14.66
CA ILE A 52 -14.44 -5.86 15.94
C ILE A 52 -14.59 -4.35 16.21
N PHE A 53 -13.52 -3.59 16.01
CA PHE A 53 -13.52 -2.14 16.17
C PHE A 53 -14.54 -1.45 15.27
N ARG A 54 -14.66 -1.86 13.99
CA ARG A 54 -15.66 -1.35 13.05
C ARG A 54 -17.07 -1.59 13.55
N GLY A 55 -17.39 -2.81 13.95
CA GLY A 55 -18.74 -3.12 14.41
C GLY A 55 -19.13 -2.37 15.69
N GLN A 56 -18.17 -2.16 16.59
CA GLN A 56 -18.38 -1.38 17.82
C GLN A 56 -18.50 0.12 17.56
N GLN A 57 -17.61 0.69 16.74
CA GLN A 57 -17.48 2.14 16.58
C GLN A 57 -18.30 2.73 15.43
N VAL A 58 -18.64 1.93 14.43
CA VAL A 58 -19.33 2.38 13.21
C VAL A 58 -20.74 1.82 13.13
N GLU A 59 -20.91 0.52 13.42
CA GLU A 59 -22.23 -0.13 13.30
C GLU A 59 -23.05 -0.08 14.61
N GLY A 60 -22.41 0.18 15.75
CA GLY A 60 -23.06 0.20 17.06
C GLY A 60 -23.50 -1.19 17.57
N ASN A 61 -22.94 -2.26 17.00
CA ASN A 61 -23.22 -3.63 17.39
C ASN A 61 -22.10 -4.20 18.28
N PHE A 62 -22.13 -5.50 18.61
CA PHE A 62 -21.10 -6.09 19.49
C PHE A 62 -19.72 -6.14 18.83
N GLY A 63 -19.72 -6.34 17.52
CA GLY A 63 -18.58 -6.13 16.64
C GLY A 63 -17.90 -7.41 16.15
N GLU A 64 -17.98 -8.51 16.90
CA GLU A 64 -17.40 -9.79 16.44
C GLU A 64 -18.11 -10.36 15.21
N GLU A 65 -19.35 -9.95 14.96
CA GLU A 65 -20.17 -10.27 13.78
C GLU A 65 -20.00 -9.29 12.62
N ALA A 66 -19.32 -8.16 12.81
CA ALA A 66 -19.08 -7.22 11.73
C ALA A 66 -18.18 -7.86 10.68
N VAL A 67 -18.21 -7.33 9.46
CA VAL A 67 -17.41 -7.84 8.34
C VAL A 67 -16.75 -6.64 7.66
N LEU A 68 -15.45 -6.69 7.43
CA LEU A 68 -14.78 -5.70 6.59
C LEU A 68 -15.16 -5.95 5.12
N SER A 69 -15.27 -4.91 4.32
CA SER A 69 -15.69 -4.97 2.92
C SER A 69 -14.95 -6.05 2.12
N PHE A 70 -13.65 -6.17 2.30
CA PHE A 70 -12.80 -7.15 1.61
C PHE A 70 -12.93 -8.59 2.13
N GLU A 71 -13.54 -8.80 3.29
CA GLU A 71 -13.84 -10.15 3.80
C GLU A 71 -15.05 -10.77 3.08
N ASN A 72 -15.80 -9.97 2.34
CA ASN A 72 -16.83 -10.46 1.43
C ASN A 72 -16.26 -10.99 0.10
N PHE A 73 -14.95 -10.84 -0.14
CA PHE A 73 -14.35 -11.32 -1.37
C PHE A 73 -14.45 -12.85 -1.46
N PRO A 74 -14.67 -13.39 -2.67
CA PRO A 74 -14.94 -14.82 -2.83
C PRO A 74 -13.69 -15.69 -2.59
N TYR A 75 -12.49 -15.16 -2.74
CA TYR A 75 -11.25 -15.91 -2.64
C TYR A 75 -10.36 -15.37 -1.52
N THR A 76 -9.68 -16.28 -0.82
CA THR A 76 -8.74 -15.96 0.26
C THR A 76 -7.56 -16.92 0.15
N SER A 77 -6.35 -16.41 0.35
CA SER A 77 -5.12 -17.19 0.39
C SER A 77 -4.23 -16.69 1.53
N LEU A 78 -3.23 -17.49 1.91
CA LEU A 78 -2.17 -17.08 2.84
C LEU A 78 -0.88 -16.87 2.06
N ILE A 79 -0.27 -15.70 2.24
CA ILE A 79 1.03 -15.38 1.65
C ILE A 79 2.12 -15.68 2.68
N LYS A 80 3.11 -16.48 2.30
CA LYS A 80 4.19 -16.87 3.22
C LYS A 80 5.19 -15.72 3.36
N VAL A 81 5.32 -15.12 4.54
CA VAL A 81 6.40 -14.16 4.84
C VAL A 81 7.64 -14.81 5.51
N ARG A 82 7.82 -16.15 5.42
CA ARG A 82 8.89 -16.91 6.12
C ARG A 82 9.65 -17.89 5.22
N ILE A 83 10.96 -18.03 5.50
CA ILE A 83 11.90 -19.01 4.90
C ILE A 83 11.58 -20.46 5.28
N LEU A 84 11.69 -21.41 4.32
CA LEU A 84 12.06 -22.80 4.60
C LEU A 84 13.58 -22.94 4.45
N PRO A 85 14.26 -23.69 5.32
CA PRO A 85 15.72 -23.78 5.28
C PRO A 85 16.20 -24.22 3.89
N THR A 86 17.15 -23.47 3.33
CA THR A 86 17.89 -23.87 2.13
C THR A 86 18.48 -25.26 2.35
N PRO A 87 18.34 -26.22 1.42
CA PRO A 87 19.05 -27.47 1.52
C PRO A 87 20.55 -27.20 1.39
N HIS A 88 21.28 -27.31 2.50
CA HIS A 88 22.71 -27.54 2.41
C HIS A 88 22.94 -28.93 1.81
N SER A 89 23.69 -28.94 0.70
CA SER A 89 24.49 -30.06 0.19
C SER A 89 23.79 -31.42 0.03
N LEU A 90 23.34 -31.72 -1.18
CA LEU A 90 23.53 -33.05 -1.76
C LEU A 90 24.09 -32.94 -3.17
N ARG A 91 25.24 -33.59 -3.36
CA ARG A 91 25.95 -33.75 -4.63
C ARG A 91 25.16 -34.64 -5.60
N SER A 92 25.47 -34.43 -6.89
CA SER A 92 25.42 -35.38 -8.00
C SER A 92 24.07 -35.74 -8.62
N GLY A 93 23.85 -35.18 -9.81
CA GLY A 93 23.46 -35.91 -11.03
C GLY A 93 22.01 -36.37 -11.17
N MET A 94 21.23 -35.68 -12.01
CA MET A 94 20.50 -36.33 -13.12
C MET A 94 19.90 -35.29 -14.08
N VAL A 95 20.00 -35.63 -15.36
CA VAL A 95 19.48 -34.90 -16.51
C VAL A 95 17.94 -34.97 -16.54
N ALA A 96 17.28 -33.87 -16.88
CA ALA A 96 15.96 -33.91 -17.50
C ALA A 96 15.89 -32.85 -18.62
N HIS A 97 16.00 -33.32 -19.86
CA HIS A 97 15.54 -32.62 -21.05
C HIS A 97 14.01 -32.62 -21.06
N SER A 98 13.37 -31.48 -21.33
CA SER A 98 12.15 -31.46 -22.17
C SER A 98 11.64 -30.04 -22.47
N ILE A 99 11.79 -29.66 -23.74
CA ILE A 99 10.79 -29.08 -24.64
C ILE A 99 10.22 -27.69 -24.30
N CYS A 100 10.61 -26.72 -25.13
CA CYS A 100 9.91 -25.46 -25.35
C CYS A 100 8.40 -25.66 -25.61
N ARG A 101 7.58 -25.04 -24.78
CA ARG A 101 6.32 -24.42 -25.22
C ARG A 101 6.23 -23.07 -24.54
N ALA A 102 6.15 -22.02 -25.35
CA ALA A 102 5.84 -20.67 -24.89
C ALA A 102 4.52 -20.70 -24.11
N THR A 103 4.59 -20.44 -22.82
CA THR A 103 3.43 -20.19 -21.97
C THR A 103 3.66 -18.87 -21.27
N VAL A 104 2.73 -17.95 -21.52
CA VAL A 104 2.54 -16.68 -20.86
C VAL A 104 2.77 -16.86 -19.35
N GLU A 105 3.71 -16.11 -18.78
CA GLU A 105 3.93 -16.09 -17.34
C GLU A 105 2.62 -15.70 -16.64
N PRO A 106 2.11 -16.51 -15.68
CA PRO A 106 0.91 -16.14 -14.93
C PRO A 106 1.20 -14.91 -14.07
N LEU A 107 0.21 -14.00 -13.98
CA LEU A 107 0.18 -12.98 -12.94
C LEU A 107 0.26 -13.66 -11.56
N VAL A 108 1.09 -13.11 -10.66
CA VAL A 108 1.46 -13.61 -9.31
C VAL A 108 0.27 -13.67 -8.31
N VAL A 109 -0.96 -13.68 -8.80
CA VAL A 109 -2.19 -13.61 -7.99
C VAL A 109 -3.32 -14.52 -8.50
N ASP A 110 -2.99 -15.50 -9.36
CA ASP A 110 -3.94 -16.54 -9.76
C ASP A 110 -4.33 -17.41 -8.54
N PRO A 111 -5.53 -18.02 -8.49
CA PRO A 111 -6.05 -18.65 -7.28
C PRO A 111 -5.21 -19.86 -6.90
N LEU A 112 -4.42 -19.70 -5.84
CA LEU A 112 -3.53 -20.72 -5.31
C LEU A 112 -4.28 -21.98 -4.87
N ARG A 113 -3.79 -23.12 -5.39
CA ARG A 113 -3.91 -24.42 -4.72
C ARG A 113 -3.15 -24.34 -3.39
N MET A 114 -3.80 -24.70 -2.29
CA MET A 114 -3.12 -24.98 -1.03
C MET A 114 -2.00 -26.00 -1.28
N GLY A 115 -0.73 -25.59 -1.11
CA GLY A 115 0.44 -26.45 -1.24
C GLY A 115 1.53 -26.03 -2.23
N ALA A 116 1.39 -24.93 -2.98
CA ALA A 116 2.48 -24.47 -3.85
C ALA A 116 3.63 -23.81 -3.02
N PRO A 117 4.90 -24.21 -3.24
CA PRO A 117 6.06 -23.67 -2.51
C PRO A 117 6.40 -22.20 -2.84
N ASP A 118 5.95 -21.65 -3.96
CA ASP A 118 6.64 -20.51 -4.60
C ASP A 118 6.16 -19.09 -4.27
N GLU A 119 5.01 -18.88 -3.60
CA GLU A 119 4.55 -17.52 -3.26
C GLU A 119 4.88 -17.17 -1.81
N SER A 120 6.05 -16.57 -1.60
CA SER A 120 6.47 -16.08 -0.29
C SER A 120 7.12 -14.68 -0.41
N THR A 121 7.03 -13.80 0.59
CA THR A 121 7.48 -12.39 0.55
C THR A 121 8.60 -12.05 1.56
N TYR A 122 9.22 -13.05 2.20
CA TYR A 122 10.40 -12.81 3.04
C TYR A 122 11.59 -12.24 2.26
N ALA A 123 12.47 -11.53 2.95
CA ALA A 123 13.75 -11.09 2.40
C ALA A 123 14.73 -12.26 2.33
N THR A 124 15.57 -12.32 1.30
CA THR A 124 16.56 -13.40 1.12
C THR A 124 17.59 -13.49 2.25
N ASP A 125 17.74 -12.43 3.04
CA ASP A 125 18.71 -12.25 4.11
C ASP A 125 18.10 -12.02 5.50
N TYR A 126 16.77 -11.90 5.64
CA TYR A 126 16.09 -11.72 6.94
C TYR A 126 14.81 -12.55 7.08
N GLN A 127 14.55 -13.06 8.29
CA GLN A 127 13.33 -13.82 8.62
C GLN A 127 12.10 -12.93 8.78
N VAL A 128 12.30 -11.71 9.31
CA VAL A 128 11.27 -10.67 9.39
C VAL A 128 11.70 -9.61 8.37
N SER A 129 10.97 -9.56 7.27
CA SER A 129 11.23 -8.66 6.15
C SER A 129 10.79 -7.24 6.46
N ASP A 130 11.34 -6.29 5.70
CA ASP A 130 10.89 -4.90 5.66
C ASP A 130 9.97 -4.66 4.46
N SER A 131 9.25 -3.52 4.46
CA SER A 131 8.35 -3.14 3.36
C SER A 131 9.01 -3.08 1.97
N ALA A 132 10.32 -2.83 1.85
CA ALA A 132 10.98 -2.73 0.54
C ALA A 132 11.12 -4.09 -0.14
N SER A 133 11.62 -5.08 0.62
CA SER A 133 11.84 -6.43 0.10
C SER A 133 10.52 -7.15 -0.19
N THR A 134 9.50 -6.99 0.66
CA THR A 134 8.15 -7.54 0.46
C THR A 134 7.46 -6.90 -0.75
N ALA A 135 7.51 -5.56 -0.87
CA ALA A 135 6.92 -4.85 -2.00
C ALA A 135 7.59 -5.23 -3.33
N THR A 136 8.92 -5.36 -3.34
CA THR A 136 9.66 -5.86 -4.50
C THR A 136 9.17 -7.25 -4.89
N ALA A 137 9.03 -8.18 -3.94
CA ALA A 137 8.49 -9.52 -4.21
C ALA A 137 7.06 -9.48 -4.75
N MET A 138 6.18 -8.67 -4.17
CA MET A 138 4.79 -8.54 -4.59
C MET A 138 4.63 -7.97 -5.99
N PHE A 139 5.47 -7.01 -6.38
CA PHE A 139 5.33 -6.34 -7.68
C PHE A 139 6.10 -7.02 -8.80
N SER A 140 7.22 -7.68 -8.51
CA SER A 140 8.07 -8.31 -9.52
C SER A 140 7.98 -9.84 -9.56
N GLY A 141 7.39 -10.47 -8.54
CA GLY A 141 7.46 -11.92 -8.34
C GLY A 141 8.83 -12.43 -7.86
N THR A 142 9.80 -11.54 -7.59
CA THR A 142 11.17 -11.91 -7.20
C THR A 142 11.50 -11.43 -5.80
N LYS A 143 11.91 -12.36 -4.92
CA LYS A 143 12.41 -12.01 -3.57
C LYS A 143 13.78 -11.34 -3.66
N THR A 144 14.05 -10.49 -2.68
CA THR A 144 15.30 -9.73 -2.62
C THR A 144 15.78 -9.52 -1.18
N LYS A 145 16.92 -8.84 -1.04
CA LYS A 145 17.51 -8.46 0.25
C LYS A 145 16.69 -7.37 0.93
N MET A 146 16.78 -7.24 2.25
CA MET A 146 16.16 -6.12 2.95
C MET A 146 16.62 -4.78 2.40
N LYS A 147 15.72 -3.79 2.47
CA LYS A 147 15.87 -2.43 1.93
C LYS A 147 15.94 -2.32 0.40
N TYR A 148 16.14 -3.41 -0.34
CA TYR A 148 16.24 -3.32 -1.80
C TYR A 148 14.86 -3.03 -2.39
N ILE A 149 14.82 -2.08 -3.30
CA ILE A 149 13.61 -1.64 -4.01
C ILE A 149 13.79 -1.97 -5.48
N GLY A 150 12.93 -2.83 -6.03
CA GLY A 150 12.93 -3.16 -7.46
C GLY A 150 14.24 -3.79 -7.95
N MET A 151 14.98 -4.43 -7.06
CA MET A 151 16.22 -5.14 -7.38
C MET A 151 16.12 -6.58 -6.87
N ASP A 152 16.72 -7.55 -7.57
CA ASP A 152 16.90 -8.91 -7.09
C ASP A 152 18.06 -9.01 -6.07
N ALA A 153 18.26 -10.22 -5.54
CA ALA A 153 19.30 -10.47 -4.54
C ALA A 153 20.74 -10.42 -5.08
N THR A 154 20.95 -10.34 -6.39
CA THR A 154 22.27 -10.19 -7.02
C THR A 154 22.76 -8.75 -7.00
N GLY A 155 21.85 -7.78 -6.78
CA GLY A 155 22.19 -6.36 -6.66
C GLY A 155 23.32 -6.09 -5.65
N THR A 156 24.13 -5.09 -5.98
CA THR A 156 25.30 -4.65 -5.19
C THR A 156 25.16 -3.18 -4.82
N GLY A 157 25.44 -2.83 -3.57
CA GLY A 157 25.49 -1.43 -3.12
C GLY A 157 26.55 -0.66 -3.91
N GLY A 158 26.12 0.24 -4.80
CA GLY A 158 26.99 0.99 -5.72
C GLY A 158 26.58 0.88 -7.20
N ASN A 159 25.85 -0.17 -7.60
CA ASN A 159 25.38 -0.33 -8.97
C ASN A 159 23.85 -0.54 -9.01
N CYS A 160 23.10 0.53 -9.29
CA CYS A 160 21.63 0.48 -9.37
C CYS A 160 21.09 -0.14 -10.67
N THR A 161 21.95 -0.52 -11.61
CA THR A 161 21.54 -1.23 -12.83
C THR A 161 21.66 -2.74 -12.67
N HIS A 162 22.66 -3.20 -11.92
CA HIS A 162 22.88 -4.62 -11.70
C HIS A 162 21.82 -5.20 -10.77
N GLY A 163 21.08 -6.21 -11.23
CA GLY A 163 19.98 -6.81 -10.48
C GLY A 163 18.69 -6.01 -10.52
N ALA A 164 18.58 -4.92 -11.30
CA ALA A 164 17.31 -4.23 -11.49
C ALA A 164 16.29 -5.16 -12.16
N ILE A 165 15.08 -5.23 -11.60
CA ILE A 165 14.02 -6.11 -12.08
C ILE A 165 12.74 -5.34 -12.39
N GLU A 166 12.07 -5.71 -13.47
CA GLU A 166 10.78 -5.14 -13.81
C GLU A 166 9.66 -5.74 -12.95
N GLY A 167 8.58 -4.97 -12.79
CA GLY A 167 7.39 -5.44 -12.10
C GLY A 167 6.09 -5.09 -12.82
N VAL A 168 4.99 -5.38 -12.14
CA VAL A 168 3.61 -5.29 -12.63
C VAL A 168 3.26 -3.92 -13.20
N LEU A 169 3.85 -2.82 -12.69
CA LEU A 169 3.64 -1.49 -13.23
C LEU A 169 4.19 -1.38 -14.66
N THR A 170 5.41 -1.86 -14.90
CA THR A 170 6.05 -1.90 -16.23
C THR A 170 5.25 -2.80 -17.18
N TRP A 171 4.83 -3.98 -16.71
CA TRP A 171 4.04 -4.91 -17.51
C TRP A 171 2.68 -4.33 -17.89
N ALA A 172 2.00 -3.64 -16.96
CA ALA A 172 0.73 -2.95 -17.24
C ALA A 172 0.91 -1.83 -18.28
N GLN A 173 1.96 -1.02 -18.17
CA GLN A 173 2.25 0.02 -19.17
C GLN A 173 2.58 -0.58 -20.54
N ARG A 174 3.34 -1.67 -20.61
CA ARG A 174 3.62 -2.40 -21.86
C ARG A 174 2.36 -2.99 -22.49
N ALA A 175 1.42 -3.46 -21.68
CA ALA A 175 0.09 -3.88 -22.12
C ALA A 175 -0.79 -2.70 -22.59
N GLY A 176 -0.31 -1.47 -22.49
CA GLY A 176 -1.03 -0.25 -22.87
C GLY A 176 -2.09 0.18 -21.86
N LYS A 177 -2.05 -0.35 -20.63
CA LYS A 177 -2.94 0.06 -19.54
C LYS A 177 -2.49 1.40 -18.97
N HIS A 178 -3.43 2.17 -18.42
CA HIS A 178 -3.07 3.30 -17.57
C HIS A 178 -2.61 2.79 -16.21
N THR A 179 -1.68 3.49 -15.58
CA THR A 179 -1.18 3.10 -14.26
C THR A 179 -1.30 4.21 -13.25
N GLY A 180 -1.56 3.84 -11.99
CA GLY A 180 -1.67 4.78 -10.88
C GLY A 180 -1.14 4.22 -9.57
N LEU A 181 -0.82 5.15 -8.68
CA LEU A 181 -0.37 4.92 -7.32
C LEU A 181 -1.12 5.89 -6.39
N VAL A 182 -1.68 5.34 -5.31
CA VAL A 182 -2.30 6.10 -4.22
C VAL A 182 -1.72 5.57 -2.91
N THR A 183 -1.27 6.45 -2.02
CA THR A 183 -0.78 6.04 -0.70
C THR A 183 -1.01 7.13 0.36
N THR A 184 -1.11 6.74 1.62
CA THR A 184 -1.02 7.66 2.77
C THR A 184 0.43 7.92 3.23
N SER A 185 1.44 7.31 2.60
CA SER A 185 2.86 7.59 2.89
C SER A 185 3.41 8.68 1.97
N ARG A 186 4.73 8.90 2.03
CA ARG A 186 5.43 9.59 0.94
C ARG A 186 5.33 8.71 -0.30
N VAL A 187 5.06 9.29 -1.47
CA VAL A 187 5.01 8.52 -2.73
C VAL A 187 6.37 7.88 -3.11
N THR A 188 7.44 8.25 -2.39
CA THR A 188 8.80 7.71 -2.45
C THR A 188 9.12 6.68 -1.37
N HIS A 189 8.19 6.39 -0.46
CA HIS A 189 8.34 5.35 0.55
C HIS A 189 8.55 3.96 -0.10
N ALA A 190 8.98 2.96 0.67
CA ALA A 190 9.39 1.68 0.13
C ALA A 190 8.34 0.96 -0.73
N THR A 191 7.12 0.81 -0.20
CA THR A 191 6.01 0.17 -0.91
C THR A 191 5.66 0.90 -2.21
N PRO A 192 5.40 2.22 -2.24
CA PRO A 192 5.15 2.89 -3.51
C PRO A 192 6.38 2.92 -4.42
N GLY A 193 7.57 3.13 -3.86
CA GLY A 193 8.84 3.18 -4.58
C GLY A 193 9.15 1.89 -5.34
N ALA A 194 8.84 0.73 -4.77
CA ALA A 194 9.08 -0.57 -5.40
C ALA A 194 8.26 -0.83 -6.67
N LEU A 195 7.23 -0.02 -6.95
CA LEU A 195 6.54 -0.09 -8.23
C LEU A 195 7.36 0.44 -9.41
N TYR A 196 8.30 1.35 -9.16
CA TYR A 196 8.92 2.14 -10.24
C TYR A 196 10.42 2.44 -10.09
N ALA A 197 11.00 2.24 -8.90
CA ALA A 197 12.39 2.55 -8.62
C ALA A 197 13.25 1.28 -8.54
N HIS A 198 14.56 1.45 -8.77
CA HIS A 198 15.57 0.40 -8.66
C HIS A 198 16.73 0.94 -7.83
N VAL A 199 16.69 0.71 -6.51
CA VAL A 199 17.72 1.21 -5.58
C VAL A 199 18.08 0.15 -4.52
N PRO A 200 19.36 0.06 -4.12
CA PRO A 200 19.82 -0.91 -3.13
C PRO A 200 19.52 -0.48 -1.69
N ASP A 201 18.96 0.70 -1.46
CA ASP A 201 18.52 1.15 -0.15
C ASP A 201 17.26 2.02 -0.25
N ARG A 202 16.18 1.58 0.41
CA ARG A 202 14.90 2.29 0.50
C ARG A 202 14.97 3.72 1.03
N ASN A 203 16.05 4.07 1.74
CA ASN A 203 16.22 5.41 2.30
C ASN A 203 16.70 6.43 1.25
N TRP A 204 17.02 6.01 0.03
CA TRP A 204 17.43 6.91 -1.06
C TRP A 204 16.21 7.61 -1.69
N GLU A 205 15.34 8.20 -0.86
CA GLU A 205 14.08 8.81 -1.30
C GLU A 205 14.31 10.07 -2.15
N HIS A 206 15.20 10.97 -1.69
CA HIS A 206 15.52 12.24 -2.32
C HIS A 206 17.01 12.46 -2.59
N ALA A 207 17.88 11.61 -2.04
CA ALA A 207 19.33 11.73 -2.14
C ALA A 207 19.99 10.35 -2.16
N ILE A 208 21.17 10.28 -2.77
CA ILE A 208 22.03 9.09 -2.82
C ILE A 208 23.36 9.39 -2.12
N PRO A 209 24.04 8.39 -1.53
CA PRO A 209 25.40 8.53 -1.02
C PRO A 209 26.38 8.92 -2.14
N ILE A 210 27.37 9.75 -1.81
CA ILE A 210 28.34 10.33 -2.76
C ILE A 210 29.31 9.28 -3.32
N ASP A 211 29.53 8.17 -2.61
CA ASP A 211 30.58 7.19 -2.94
C ASP A 211 30.08 6.09 -3.89
N GLY A 212 30.63 6.05 -5.11
CA GLY A 212 30.59 4.87 -5.98
C GLY A 212 29.25 4.56 -6.67
N THR A 213 28.32 5.52 -6.73
CA THR A 213 26.92 5.35 -7.20
C THR A 213 26.60 6.13 -8.48
N ALA A 214 27.59 6.41 -9.34
CA ALA A 214 27.47 7.39 -10.43
C ALA A 214 26.25 7.22 -11.37
N ASP A 215 25.74 5.99 -11.54
CA ASP A 215 24.58 5.68 -12.40
C ASP A 215 23.23 5.64 -11.66
N CYS A 216 23.26 5.71 -10.33
CA CYS A 216 22.09 5.71 -9.47
C CYS A 216 21.40 7.08 -9.47
N VAL A 217 20.09 7.06 -9.28
CA VAL A 217 19.31 8.24 -8.92
C VAL A 217 18.40 7.88 -7.76
N ASP A 218 18.02 8.88 -6.97
CA ASP A 218 17.06 8.70 -5.88
C ASP A 218 15.67 8.29 -6.38
N ILE A 219 14.84 7.77 -5.47
CA ILE A 219 13.50 7.26 -5.76
C ILE A 219 12.62 8.37 -6.35
N ALA A 220 12.67 9.60 -5.84
CA ALA A 220 11.92 10.72 -6.40
C ALA A 220 12.30 10.97 -7.87
N ARG A 221 13.60 10.92 -8.20
CA ARG A 221 14.06 11.01 -9.60
C ARG A 221 13.62 9.82 -10.45
N HIS A 222 13.58 8.60 -9.92
CA HIS A 222 13.00 7.46 -10.63
C HIS A 222 11.54 7.72 -11.02
N LEU A 223 10.74 8.28 -10.12
CA LEU A 223 9.33 8.61 -10.36
C LEU A 223 9.15 9.64 -11.49
N ILE A 224 9.98 10.68 -11.52
CA ILE A 224 9.78 11.81 -12.43
C ILE A 224 10.50 11.61 -13.76
N GLN A 225 11.70 11.05 -13.74
CA GLN A 225 12.64 11.08 -14.87
C GLN A 225 12.78 9.73 -15.59
N ARG A 226 12.48 8.60 -14.93
CA ARG A 226 12.72 7.24 -15.48
C ARG A 226 11.42 6.47 -15.71
N GLU A 227 11.47 5.49 -16.61
CA GLU A 227 10.40 4.50 -16.76
C GLU A 227 10.53 3.42 -15.67
N PRO A 228 9.41 2.86 -15.18
CA PRO A 228 8.02 3.15 -15.55
C PRO A 228 7.42 4.41 -14.88
N GLY A 229 8.13 5.02 -13.92
CA GLY A 229 7.62 6.10 -13.06
C GLY A 229 7.05 7.30 -13.82
N ARG A 230 7.79 7.82 -14.80
CA ARG A 230 7.44 9.05 -15.55
C ARG A 230 6.14 8.92 -16.35
N ASN A 231 5.67 7.70 -16.58
CA ASN A 231 4.46 7.36 -17.31
C ASN A 231 3.25 7.01 -16.42
N ILE A 232 3.41 7.02 -15.10
CA ILE A 232 2.28 6.88 -14.18
C ILE A 232 1.30 8.04 -14.40
N ARG A 233 0.02 7.72 -14.58
CA ARG A 233 -1.05 8.68 -14.90
C ARG A 233 -1.59 9.37 -13.67
N VAL A 234 -1.63 8.68 -12.53
CA VAL A 234 -2.11 9.23 -11.27
C VAL A 234 -1.15 8.88 -10.15
N VAL A 235 -0.61 9.87 -9.46
CA VAL A 235 0.21 9.70 -8.25
C VAL A 235 -0.39 10.55 -7.16
N LEU A 236 -0.87 9.95 -6.07
CA LEU A 236 -1.49 10.66 -4.95
C LEU A 236 -0.93 10.18 -3.62
N GLY A 237 -0.48 11.10 -2.77
CA GLY A 237 -0.05 10.80 -1.41
C GLY A 237 0.64 11.99 -0.75
N GLY A 238 1.59 11.73 0.14
CA GLY A 238 2.47 12.74 0.73
C GLY A 238 3.85 12.78 0.06
N GLY A 239 4.80 13.44 0.71
CA GLY A 239 6.21 13.46 0.36
C GLY A 239 6.65 14.69 -0.43
N LEU A 240 5.93 15.81 -0.33
CA LEU A 240 6.30 17.06 -1.00
C LEU A 240 7.77 17.45 -0.77
N SER A 241 8.28 17.24 0.45
CA SER A 241 9.67 17.56 0.82
C SER A 241 10.73 16.82 0.01
N GLU A 242 10.41 15.65 -0.54
CA GLU A 242 11.35 14.80 -1.28
C GLU A 242 11.59 15.31 -2.72
N PHE A 243 10.71 16.19 -3.22
CA PHE A 243 10.71 16.70 -4.59
C PHE A 243 11.20 18.15 -4.73
N CYS A 244 11.28 18.89 -3.63
CA CYS A 244 11.65 20.29 -3.63
C CYS A 244 13.05 20.54 -3.02
N PRO A 245 13.79 21.53 -3.54
CA PRO A 245 15.12 21.91 -3.05
C PRO A 245 15.09 22.69 -1.73
N MET A 246 16.00 22.33 -0.81
CA MET A 246 16.07 22.84 0.58
C MET A 246 16.37 24.34 0.67
N ASP A 247 17.20 24.88 -0.21
CA ASP A 247 17.61 26.28 -0.19
C ASP A 247 17.66 26.85 -1.61
N MET A 248 16.54 27.43 -2.02
CA MET A 248 16.45 28.05 -3.34
C MET A 248 17.37 29.26 -3.49
N SER A 249 17.70 29.98 -2.41
CA SER A 249 18.61 31.13 -2.43
C SER A 249 20.00 30.75 -2.92
N ASN A 250 20.57 29.66 -2.38
CA ASN A 250 21.86 29.13 -2.81
C ASN A 250 21.78 28.48 -4.20
N CYS A 251 20.67 27.81 -4.52
CA CYS A 251 20.46 27.22 -5.84
C CYS A 251 20.27 28.27 -6.96
N TYR A 252 19.69 29.44 -6.64
CA TYR A 252 19.46 30.51 -7.61
C TYR A 252 20.75 31.21 -8.05
N ALA A 253 21.84 31.16 -7.28
CA ALA A 253 23.09 31.86 -7.58
C ALA A 253 23.62 31.54 -8.99
N ASN A 254 23.41 30.30 -9.46
CA ASN A 254 23.88 29.83 -10.77
C ASN A 254 22.78 29.73 -11.86
N LEU A 255 21.55 30.17 -11.57
CA LEU A 255 20.44 30.14 -12.53
C LEU A 255 20.26 31.49 -13.24
N THR A 256 20.08 31.46 -14.57
CA THR A 256 19.67 32.62 -15.37
C THR A 256 18.30 33.15 -14.92
N VAL A 257 18.01 34.43 -15.15
CA VAL A 257 16.71 35.05 -14.82
C VAL A 257 15.52 34.25 -15.39
N ALA A 258 15.67 33.70 -16.59
CA ALA A 258 14.65 32.86 -17.22
C ALA A 258 14.46 31.50 -16.51
N GLN A 259 15.52 30.92 -15.95
CA GLN A 259 15.44 29.71 -15.14
C GLN A 259 14.86 30.00 -13.75
N ARG A 260 15.21 31.14 -13.11
CA ARG A 260 14.68 31.51 -11.80
C ARG A 260 13.16 31.66 -11.80
N ARG A 261 12.59 32.23 -12.87
CA ARG A 261 11.13 32.38 -13.05
C ARG A 261 10.37 31.05 -13.20
N ARG A 262 11.07 29.92 -13.31
CA ARG A 262 10.51 28.59 -13.60
C ARG A 262 10.65 27.60 -12.44
N VAL A 263 11.10 28.06 -11.27
CA VAL A 263 11.20 27.25 -10.05
C VAL A 263 10.10 27.65 -9.08
N LYS A 264 9.43 26.67 -8.49
CA LYS A 264 8.36 26.92 -7.53
C LYS A 264 8.99 27.33 -6.20
N VAL A 265 8.64 28.52 -5.71
CA VAL A 265 9.01 28.96 -4.36
C VAL A 265 7.97 28.42 -3.39
N PHE A 266 8.40 27.55 -2.48
CA PHE A 266 7.57 27.03 -1.41
C PHE A 266 7.65 27.96 -0.20
N SER A 267 6.61 28.00 0.62
CA SER A 267 6.64 28.75 1.89
C SER A 267 7.64 28.13 2.85
N ASP A 268 8.15 28.92 3.80
CA ASP A 268 9.09 28.46 4.85
C ASP A 268 8.53 27.31 5.71
N SER A 269 7.21 27.07 5.65
CA SER A 269 6.55 25.94 6.31
C SER A 269 6.81 24.59 5.65
N VAL A 270 7.27 24.55 4.39
CA VAL A 270 7.56 23.31 3.67
C VAL A 270 9.02 22.92 3.89
N SER A 271 9.25 21.77 4.52
CA SER A 271 10.59 21.30 4.86
C SER A 271 11.28 20.59 3.68
N CYS A 272 11.58 21.31 2.60
CA CYS A 272 12.24 20.78 1.41
C CYS A 272 13.60 20.13 1.72
N LYS A 273 13.91 18.98 1.10
CA LYS A 273 15.09 18.15 1.43
C LYS A 273 16.14 18.05 0.35
N ARG A 274 15.82 18.37 -0.92
CA ARG A 274 16.79 18.13 -2.00
C ARG A 274 17.96 19.11 -1.91
N THR A 275 19.18 18.57 -1.91
CA THR A 275 20.43 19.33 -1.84
C THR A 275 21.09 19.52 -3.21
N ASP A 276 20.57 18.86 -4.24
CA ASP A 276 21.09 18.88 -5.61
C ASP A 276 20.50 20.02 -6.47
N CYS A 277 19.73 20.91 -5.87
CA CYS A 277 19.07 22.05 -6.53
C CYS A 277 18.07 21.67 -7.63
N ILE A 278 17.60 20.43 -7.68
CA ILE A 278 16.59 20.00 -8.66
C ILE A 278 15.18 20.22 -8.09
N ASP A 279 14.36 21.00 -8.81
CA ASP A 279 12.91 21.08 -8.57
C ASP A 279 12.19 20.05 -9.46
N LEU A 280 11.89 18.89 -8.86
CA LEU A 280 11.27 17.78 -9.54
C LEU A 280 9.79 18.00 -9.86
N ILE A 281 9.10 18.87 -9.11
CA ILE A 281 7.71 19.24 -9.39
C ILE A 281 7.65 19.98 -10.73
N SER A 282 8.49 21.00 -10.87
CA SER A 282 8.55 21.76 -12.12
C SER A 282 9.09 20.92 -13.28
N GLU A 283 9.98 19.95 -13.03
CA GLU A 283 10.39 18.99 -14.07
C GLU A 283 9.27 18.10 -14.57
N TRP A 284 8.46 17.58 -13.65
CA TRP A 284 7.29 16.78 -14.01
C TRP A 284 6.32 17.57 -14.89
N GLU A 285 5.98 18.80 -14.49
CA GLU A 285 5.09 19.68 -15.25
C GLU A 285 5.67 19.97 -16.65
N ARG A 286 6.97 20.26 -16.74
CA ARG A 286 7.65 20.47 -18.03
C ARG A 286 7.61 19.24 -18.94
N ASP A 287 7.82 18.05 -18.38
CA ASP A 287 7.73 16.80 -19.13
C ASP A 287 6.32 16.59 -19.68
N LYS A 288 5.27 16.82 -18.87
CA LYS A 288 3.88 16.68 -19.31
C LYS A 288 3.48 17.73 -20.35
N ALA A 289 3.89 18.99 -20.16
CA ALA A 289 3.70 20.06 -21.13
C ALA A 289 4.39 19.76 -22.48
N LYS A 290 5.64 19.28 -22.45
CA LYS A 290 6.39 18.91 -23.67
C LYS A 290 5.71 17.79 -24.46
N ARG A 291 4.97 16.90 -23.79
CA ARG A 291 4.20 15.82 -24.41
C ARG A 291 2.82 16.25 -24.91
N GLY A 292 2.43 17.52 -24.70
CA GLY A 292 1.10 18.03 -25.04
C GLY A 292 -0.03 17.37 -24.24
N ALA A 293 0.27 16.82 -23.06
CA ALA A 293 -0.73 16.17 -22.21
C ALA A 293 -1.43 17.21 -21.33
N ASN A 294 -2.71 16.99 -21.03
CA ASN A 294 -3.39 17.79 -20.00
C ASN A 294 -2.99 17.24 -18.63
N TYR A 295 -2.34 18.05 -17.80
CA TYR A 295 -1.88 17.61 -16.48
C TYR A 295 -2.35 18.53 -15.38
N GLN A 296 -2.38 18.02 -14.14
CA GLN A 296 -2.68 18.77 -12.94
C GLN A 296 -1.69 18.38 -11.84
N MET A 297 -1.04 19.38 -11.24
CA MET A 297 -0.21 19.27 -10.04
C MET A 297 -0.98 19.92 -8.89
N VAL A 298 -1.41 19.13 -7.89
CA VAL A 298 -2.19 19.63 -6.75
C VAL A 298 -1.43 19.40 -5.44
N LEU A 299 -1.27 20.47 -4.66
CA LEU A 299 -0.52 20.41 -3.39
C LEU A 299 -1.41 20.62 -2.16
N ASN A 300 -2.72 20.75 -2.36
CA ASN A 300 -3.70 20.94 -1.30
C ASN A 300 -5.04 20.30 -1.71
N VAL A 301 -5.86 19.98 -0.72
CA VAL A 301 -7.16 19.31 -0.93
C VAL A 301 -8.18 20.17 -1.68
N LYS A 302 -8.10 21.51 -1.57
CA LYS A 302 -9.04 22.42 -2.21
C LYS A 302 -8.91 22.32 -3.73
N ASP A 303 -7.69 22.41 -4.25
CA ASP A 303 -7.41 22.25 -5.68
C ASP A 303 -7.74 20.84 -6.14
N PHE A 304 -7.43 19.83 -5.32
CA PHE A 304 -7.78 18.43 -5.60
C PHE A 304 -9.30 18.22 -5.77
N ARG A 305 -10.12 18.79 -4.88
CA ARG A 305 -11.60 18.68 -4.95
C ARG A 305 -12.21 19.50 -6.10
N GLN A 306 -11.45 20.41 -6.71
CA GLN A 306 -11.88 21.23 -7.84
C GLN A 306 -11.40 20.71 -9.20
N LEU A 307 -10.74 19.55 -9.23
CA LEU A 307 -10.18 18.97 -10.46
C LEU A 307 -11.24 18.72 -11.54
N ASN A 308 -10.92 19.15 -12.76
CA ASN A 308 -11.66 18.71 -13.95
C ASN A 308 -11.18 17.32 -14.40
N ILE A 309 -11.66 16.28 -13.74
CA ILE A 309 -11.31 14.87 -13.99
C ILE A 309 -11.43 14.48 -15.48
N ALA A 310 -12.45 14.99 -16.17
CA ALA A 310 -12.69 14.67 -17.58
C ALA A 310 -11.53 15.12 -18.47
N LYS A 311 -10.92 16.27 -18.17
CA LYS A 311 -9.83 16.85 -18.96
C LYS A 311 -8.42 16.47 -18.48
N THR A 312 -8.27 15.85 -17.31
CA THR A 312 -6.94 15.57 -16.74
C THR A 312 -6.36 14.24 -17.22
N ASP A 313 -5.31 14.24 -18.03
CA ASP A 313 -4.61 13.04 -18.50
C ASP A 313 -3.54 12.54 -17.52
N PHE A 314 -2.92 13.46 -16.78
CA PHE A 314 -1.95 13.18 -15.72
C PHE A 314 -2.27 13.96 -14.45
N LEU A 315 -2.24 13.30 -13.30
CA LEU A 315 -2.46 13.92 -11.99
C LEU A 315 -1.32 13.54 -11.05
N MET A 316 -0.69 14.55 -10.45
CA MET A 316 0.20 14.37 -9.31
C MET A 316 -0.33 15.20 -8.13
N GLY A 317 -0.58 14.55 -7.01
CA GLY A 317 -1.10 15.15 -5.79
C GLY A 317 -0.21 14.83 -4.59
N LEU A 318 0.39 15.86 -3.99
CA LEU A 318 1.26 15.75 -2.82
C LEU A 318 0.67 16.59 -1.68
N PHE A 319 0.00 15.92 -0.73
CA PHE A 319 -0.86 16.56 0.27
C PHE A 319 -0.22 16.77 1.64
N ALA A 320 1.04 16.37 1.80
CA ALA A 320 1.81 16.51 3.02
C ALA A 320 3.30 16.62 2.71
N ASP A 321 4.05 17.33 3.56
CA ASP A 321 5.50 17.44 3.49
C ASP A 321 6.17 16.07 3.51
N SER A 322 5.73 15.19 4.41
CA SER A 322 6.22 13.81 4.59
C SER A 322 5.06 12.83 4.38
N HIS A 323 4.85 11.87 5.27
CA HIS A 323 3.64 11.05 5.26
C HIS A 323 2.39 11.92 5.47
N MET A 324 1.25 11.44 4.96
CA MET A 324 -0.04 12.02 5.33
C MET A 324 -0.35 11.73 6.80
N ASP A 325 -1.30 12.49 7.35
CA ASP A 325 -1.74 12.33 8.73
C ASP A 325 -2.38 10.94 8.94
N TYR A 326 -2.34 10.43 10.16
CA TYR A 326 -3.14 9.25 10.51
C TYR A 326 -4.62 9.56 10.31
N GLU A 327 -5.45 8.57 9.93
CA GLU A 327 -6.88 8.83 9.69
C GLU A 327 -7.58 9.44 10.92
N ILE A 328 -7.14 9.09 12.14
CA ILE A 328 -7.71 9.66 13.38
C ILE A 328 -7.35 11.14 13.60
N GLU A 329 -6.24 11.60 13.02
CA GLU A 329 -5.72 12.97 13.13
C GLU A 329 -6.07 13.82 11.89
N ARG A 330 -6.49 13.18 10.80
CA ARG A 330 -6.73 13.81 9.50
C ARG A 330 -7.80 14.90 9.60
N THR A 331 -7.44 16.11 9.18
CA THR A 331 -8.35 17.25 9.10
C THR A 331 -9.00 17.36 7.71
N SER A 332 -9.85 18.38 7.50
CA SER A 332 -10.42 18.66 6.19
C SER A 332 -9.40 19.02 5.11
N GLU A 333 -8.16 19.35 5.51
CA GLU A 333 -7.05 19.84 4.67
C GLU A 333 -6.30 18.74 3.91
N GLN A 334 -6.53 17.47 4.24
CA GLN A 334 -6.02 16.32 3.50
C GLN A 334 -7.18 15.45 2.98
N PRO A 335 -7.11 14.97 1.72
CA PRO A 335 -8.10 14.02 1.20
C PRO A 335 -7.97 12.67 1.91
N SER A 336 -9.09 12.00 2.11
CA SER A 336 -9.08 10.61 2.60
C SER A 336 -8.51 9.64 1.56
N LEU A 337 -8.07 8.45 2.01
CA LEU A 337 -7.63 7.37 1.12
C LEU A 337 -8.70 6.99 0.09
N ALA A 338 -9.97 7.00 0.50
CA ALA A 338 -11.11 6.73 -0.39
C ALA A 338 -11.32 7.85 -1.43
N GLU A 339 -11.21 9.13 -1.05
CA GLU A 339 -11.29 10.25 -2.00
C GLU A 339 -10.17 10.19 -3.06
N MET A 340 -8.93 9.91 -2.62
CA MET A 340 -7.80 9.73 -3.54
C MET A 340 -8.01 8.54 -4.48
N THR A 341 -8.41 7.39 -3.93
CA THR A 341 -8.62 6.14 -4.70
C THR A 341 -9.71 6.31 -5.75
N THR A 342 -10.88 6.83 -5.37
CA THR A 342 -12.00 7.00 -6.30
C THR A 342 -11.69 8.02 -7.39
N THR A 343 -10.92 9.07 -7.08
CA THR A 343 -10.45 10.05 -8.08
C THR A 343 -9.46 9.42 -9.05
N ALA A 344 -8.52 8.62 -8.55
CA ALA A 344 -7.58 7.89 -9.39
C ALA A 344 -8.31 6.95 -10.36
N ILE A 345 -9.26 6.16 -9.87
CA ILE A 345 -10.06 5.25 -10.70
C ILE A 345 -10.78 6.02 -11.82
N LYS A 346 -11.43 7.16 -11.51
CA LYS A 346 -12.14 7.96 -12.52
C LYS A 346 -11.22 8.47 -13.65
N ILE A 347 -9.97 8.82 -13.33
CA ILE A 347 -8.99 9.23 -14.34
C ILE A 347 -8.49 8.03 -15.16
N LEU A 348 -8.14 6.94 -14.47
CA LEU A 348 -7.53 5.75 -15.08
C LEU A 348 -8.52 4.98 -15.98
N GLN A 349 -9.80 4.96 -15.61
CA GLN A 349 -10.89 4.30 -16.37
C GLN A 349 -11.11 4.89 -17.77
N LYS A 350 -10.56 6.07 -18.07
CA LYS A 350 -10.64 6.67 -19.42
C LYS A 350 -9.92 5.84 -20.47
N ASN A 351 -8.98 4.97 -20.07
CA ASN A 351 -8.31 4.08 -20.99
C ASN A 351 -9.13 2.81 -21.28
N GLN A 352 -9.44 2.60 -22.56
CA GLN A 352 -10.20 1.43 -23.02
C GLN A 352 -9.47 0.10 -22.82
N LYS A 353 -8.13 0.10 -22.72
CA LYS A 353 -7.34 -1.10 -22.37
C LYS A 353 -7.35 -1.44 -20.87
N GLY A 354 -7.98 -0.59 -20.06
CA GLY A 354 -8.05 -0.70 -18.62
C GLY A 354 -6.83 -0.12 -17.91
N PHE A 355 -6.69 -0.46 -16.64
CA PHE A 355 -5.68 0.13 -15.78
C PHE A 355 -5.13 -0.83 -14.71
N PHE A 356 -3.97 -0.47 -14.16
CA PHE A 356 -3.43 -1.00 -12.91
C PHE A 356 -3.35 0.14 -11.88
N LEU A 357 -3.87 -0.07 -10.68
CA LEU A 357 -3.82 0.88 -9.58
C LEU A 357 -3.33 0.18 -8.32
N MET A 358 -2.28 0.71 -7.70
CA MET A 358 -1.90 0.34 -6.34
C MET A 358 -2.43 1.37 -5.35
N VAL A 359 -3.02 0.90 -4.25
CA VAL A 359 -3.54 1.71 -3.15
C VAL A 359 -2.95 1.21 -1.83
N GLU A 360 -2.30 2.08 -1.07
CA GLU A 360 -1.63 1.70 0.17
C GLU A 360 -2.14 2.50 1.38
N ALA A 361 -2.51 1.79 2.45
CA ALA A 361 -2.75 2.34 3.78
C ALA A 361 -1.50 2.18 4.67
N SER A 362 -0.45 2.92 4.36
CA SER A 362 0.88 2.82 5.00
C SER A 362 0.91 3.19 6.49
N ARG A 363 -0.03 4.02 6.92
CA ARG A 363 -0.09 4.52 8.30
C ARG A 363 -0.49 3.43 9.31
N ILE A 364 -1.01 2.29 8.85
CA ILE A 364 -1.24 1.11 9.70
C ILE A 364 0.09 0.66 10.33
N ASP A 365 1.12 0.41 9.52
CA ASP A 365 2.45 0.01 9.94
C ASP A 365 3.09 1.01 10.91
N HIS A 366 3.11 2.29 10.54
CA HIS A 366 3.70 3.35 11.37
C HIS A 366 3.05 3.44 12.76
N ALA A 367 1.73 3.27 12.85
CA ALA A 367 1.01 3.26 14.13
C ALA A 367 1.35 2.00 14.96
N LEU A 368 1.49 0.85 14.31
CA LEU A 368 1.84 -0.41 14.97
C LEU A 368 3.29 -0.42 15.45
N HIS A 369 4.23 0.20 14.72
CA HIS A 369 5.60 0.45 15.20
C HIS A 369 5.63 1.25 16.51
N MET A 370 4.67 2.16 16.71
CA MET A 370 4.52 2.94 17.95
C MET A 370 3.62 2.26 19.00
N ASN A 371 3.19 1.02 18.79
CA ASN A 371 2.22 0.31 19.62
C ASN A 371 0.89 1.06 19.83
N ARG A 372 0.49 1.89 18.85
CA ARG A 372 -0.75 2.67 18.89
C ARG A 372 -1.87 1.94 18.17
N ALA A 373 -2.34 0.84 18.76
CA ALA A 373 -3.39 -0.01 18.15
C ALA A 373 -4.62 0.79 17.71
N HIS A 374 -5.16 1.67 18.56
CA HIS A 374 -6.35 2.48 18.23
C HIS A 374 -6.17 3.38 16.99
N VAL A 375 -4.94 3.86 16.74
CA VAL A 375 -4.61 4.65 15.54
C VAL A 375 -4.56 3.72 14.33
N ALA A 376 -3.83 2.61 14.43
CA ALA A 376 -3.73 1.62 13.35
C ALA A 376 -5.10 1.09 12.90
N LEU A 377 -6.01 0.81 13.85
CA LEU A 377 -7.35 0.32 13.52
C LEU A 377 -8.17 1.36 12.75
N LYS A 378 -8.00 2.67 13.01
CA LYS A 378 -8.66 3.73 12.23
C LYS A 378 -8.14 3.78 10.79
N ASP A 379 -6.83 3.61 10.58
CA ASP A 379 -6.26 3.52 9.22
C ASP A 379 -6.70 2.26 8.47
N VAL A 380 -6.92 1.13 9.16
CA VAL A 380 -7.56 -0.06 8.55
C VAL A 380 -8.99 0.26 8.10
N LEU A 381 -9.76 1.03 8.87
CA LEU A 381 -11.11 1.44 8.43
C LEU A 381 -11.07 2.38 7.22
N ALA A 382 -10.03 3.22 7.09
CA ALA A 382 -9.83 4.04 5.89
C ALA A 382 -9.55 3.18 4.65
N LEU A 383 -8.74 2.12 4.80
CA LEU A 383 -8.51 1.11 3.76
C LEU A 383 -9.81 0.38 3.39
N ASP A 384 -10.55 -0.06 4.40
CA ASP A 384 -11.86 -0.73 4.23
C ASP A 384 -12.83 0.14 3.42
N GLU A 385 -12.91 1.43 3.73
CA GLU A 385 -13.75 2.38 3.00
C GLU A 385 -13.28 2.54 1.53
N ALA A 386 -11.98 2.62 1.28
CA ALA A 386 -11.43 2.73 -0.07
C ALA A 386 -11.73 1.47 -0.92
N VAL A 387 -11.61 0.28 -0.32
CA VAL A 387 -11.99 -0.99 -0.98
C VAL A 387 -13.49 -1.01 -1.26
N ARG A 388 -14.31 -0.64 -0.27
CA ARG A 388 -15.77 -0.61 -0.40
C ARG A 388 -16.23 0.31 -1.54
N GLN A 389 -15.63 1.50 -1.67
CA GLN A 389 -15.96 2.42 -2.77
C GLN A 389 -15.48 1.88 -4.12
N THR A 390 -14.31 1.26 -4.17
CA THR A 390 -13.77 0.67 -5.39
C THR A 390 -14.64 -0.47 -5.90
N ALA A 391 -15.06 -1.38 -5.02
CA ALA A 391 -15.96 -2.47 -5.36
C ALA A 391 -17.33 -1.98 -5.90
N LYS A 392 -17.79 -0.78 -5.50
CA LYS A 392 -19.01 -0.15 -6.04
C LYS A 392 -18.80 0.47 -7.42
N MET A 393 -17.59 0.88 -7.75
CA MET A 393 -17.26 1.57 -9.00
C MET A 393 -16.88 0.63 -10.14
N LEU A 394 -16.41 -0.58 -9.82
CA LEU A 394 -15.85 -1.51 -10.80
C LEU A 394 -16.78 -2.68 -11.04
N ASN A 395 -16.90 -3.07 -12.31
CA ASN A 395 -17.56 -4.30 -12.71
C ASN A 395 -16.66 -5.50 -12.35
N SER A 396 -17.18 -6.41 -11.52
CA SER A 396 -16.47 -7.58 -11.01
C SER A 396 -16.16 -8.63 -12.08
N GLU A 397 -16.80 -8.60 -13.25
CA GLU A 397 -16.50 -9.53 -14.35
C GLU A 397 -15.27 -9.13 -15.16
N GLU A 398 -14.85 -7.86 -15.09
CA GLU A 398 -13.72 -7.32 -15.85
C GLU A 398 -12.62 -6.74 -14.96
N SER A 399 -12.80 -6.75 -13.64
CA SER A 399 -11.90 -6.12 -12.68
C SER A 399 -11.45 -7.09 -11.60
N LEU A 400 -10.13 -7.14 -11.38
CA LEU A 400 -9.51 -7.85 -10.28
C LEU A 400 -9.21 -6.86 -9.16
N ILE A 401 -9.82 -7.08 -7.99
CA ILE A 401 -9.52 -6.32 -6.77
C ILE A 401 -8.85 -7.26 -5.78
N LEU A 402 -7.65 -6.90 -5.35
CA LEU A 402 -6.83 -7.66 -4.43
C LEU A 402 -6.62 -6.83 -3.17
N VAL A 403 -6.69 -7.46 -2.01
CA VAL A 403 -6.36 -6.83 -0.71
C VAL A 403 -5.39 -7.76 -0.01
N THR A 404 -4.24 -7.22 0.38
CA THR A 404 -3.21 -7.95 1.10
C THR A 404 -2.47 -7.03 2.07
N ALA A 405 -1.59 -7.62 2.86
CA ALA A 405 -0.52 -6.93 3.57
C ALA A 405 0.83 -7.35 2.98
N ASP A 406 1.83 -6.53 3.17
CA ASP A 406 3.22 -6.79 2.82
C ASP A 406 3.91 -7.64 3.90
N HIS A 407 3.65 -7.35 5.18
CA HIS A 407 3.99 -8.15 6.34
C HIS A 407 2.98 -7.97 7.50
N SER A 408 3.23 -8.62 8.64
CA SER A 408 2.43 -8.50 9.86
C SER A 408 3.15 -7.62 10.89
N HIS A 409 2.47 -7.34 12.00
CA HIS A 409 3.05 -6.86 13.26
C HIS A 409 2.84 -7.87 14.38
N VAL A 410 3.44 -7.59 15.54
CA VAL A 410 3.33 -8.41 16.77
C VAL A 410 2.04 -8.14 17.57
N MET A 411 1.01 -7.55 16.95
CA MET A 411 -0.26 -7.30 17.61
C MET A 411 -0.94 -8.62 17.98
N THR A 412 -1.35 -8.76 19.24
CA THR A 412 -2.12 -9.90 19.74
C THR A 412 -3.44 -9.45 20.36
N ILE A 413 -4.48 -10.28 20.24
CA ILE A 413 -5.75 -10.11 20.95
C ILE A 413 -5.77 -11.13 22.08
N ASN A 414 -5.62 -10.67 23.32
CA ASN A 414 -5.52 -11.52 24.50
C ASN A 414 -6.90 -11.92 25.06
N GLY A 415 -6.96 -13.06 25.76
CA GLY A 415 -8.18 -13.57 26.41
C GLY A 415 -8.37 -13.10 27.86
N TYR A 416 -9.59 -13.08 28.40
CA TYR A 416 -10.85 -13.59 27.86
C TYR A 416 -11.98 -12.54 27.97
N PRO A 417 -11.98 -11.47 27.15
CA PRO A 417 -13.05 -10.47 27.15
C PRO A 417 -14.40 -11.09 26.76
N LYS A 418 -15.49 -10.59 27.35
CA LYS A 418 -16.85 -10.99 26.97
C LYS A 418 -17.21 -10.42 25.60
N ARG A 419 -18.13 -11.08 24.89
CA ARG A 419 -18.66 -10.58 23.62
C ARG A 419 -19.21 -9.16 23.79
N GLY A 420 -18.84 -8.27 22.87
CA GLY A 420 -19.25 -6.86 22.89
C GLY A 420 -18.42 -5.96 23.81
N GLU A 421 -17.42 -6.49 24.53
CA GLU A 421 -16.47 -5.64 25.25
C GLU A 421 -15.60 -4.88 24.26
N ASN A 422 -15.27 -3.64 24.60
CA ASN A 422 -14.42 -2.78 23.78
C ASN A 422 -13.11 -3.50 23.43
N ILE A 423 -12.81 -3.64 22.13
CA ILE A 423 -11.59 -4.29 21.64
C ILE A 423 -10.30 -3.58 22.09
N LEU A 424 -10.38 -2.30 22.43
CA LEU A 424 -9.29 -1.51 23.00
C LEU A 424 -9.30 -1.48 24.54
N GLY A 425 -10.24 -2.19 25.17
CA GLY A 425 -10.42 -2.26 26.60
C GLY A 425 -9.57 -3.36 27.27
N ASN A 426 -9.61 -3.36 28.61
CA ASN A 426 -8.93 -4.39 29.40
C ASN A 426 -9.67 -5.73 29.33
N ALA A 427 -8.91 -6.81 29.14
CA ALA A 427 -9.41 -8.17 29.33
C ALA A 427 -9.75 -8.41 30.81
N ASN A 428 -10.76 -9.25 31.08
CA ASN A 428 -11.12 -9.72 32.42
C ASN A 428 -11.26 -8.58 33.45
N LYS A 429 -12.15 -7.60 33.22
CA LYS A 429 -12.53 -6.62 34.26
C LYS A 429 -13.00 -7.38 35.51
N PHE A 430 -12.09 -7.58 36.48
CA PHE A 430 -12.44 -8.11 37.79
C PHE A 430 -13.32 -7.05 38.44
N VAL A 431 -14.61 -7.36 38.59
CA VAL A 431 -15.47 -6.56 39.46
C VAL A 431 -14.93 -6.79 40.87
N THR A 432 -14.19 -5.82 41.41
CA THR A 432 -13.83 -5.77 42.83
C THR A 432 -15.08 -5.42 43.66
N THR A 433 -16.15 -6.20 43.53
CA THR A 433 -17.22 -6.22 44.51
C THR A 433 -16.79 -7.15 45.65
N SER A 434 -16.18 -6.57 46.70
CA SER A 434 -16.34 -6.96 48.13
C SER A 434 -15.12 -6.75 49.06
N LEU A 435 -14.38 -5.65 48.98
CA LEU A 435 -13.38 -5.33 50.04
C LEU A 435 -13.46 -3.90 50.62
N LEU A 436 -14.56 -3.18 50.41
CA LEU A 436 -14.79 -1.85 51.00
C LEU A 436 -16.12 -1.73 51.77
N GLN A 437 -16.70 -2.83 52.25
CA GLN A 437 -17.91 -2.81 53.09
C GLN A 437 -17.77 -3.51 54.45
N SER A 438 -16.56 -3.90 54.90
CA SER A 438 -16.37 -4.54 56.21
C SER A 438 -15.54 -3.73 57.23
N SER A 439 -15.08 -2.52 56.90
CA SER A 439 -14.32 -1.67 57.84
C SER A 439 -15.13 -0.56 58.52
N ALA A 440 -16.42 -0.39 58.21
CA ALA A 440 -17.28 0.63 58.84
C ALA A 440 -18.24 0.09 59.92
N ALA A 441 -18.17 -1.19 60.28
CA ALA A 441 -19.04 -1.83 61.29
C ALA A 441 -18.28 -2.32 62.54
N ARG A 442 -17.09 -1.76 62.82
CA ARG A 442 -16.36 -1.95 64.09
C ARG A 442 -15.82 -0.62 64.62
N MET A 443 -16.71 0.34 64.82
CA MET A 443 -16.54 1.43 65.77
C MET A 443 -17.91 1.72 66.39
N ASN A 444 -18.24 0.95 67.42
CA ASN A 444 -19.17 1.27 68.50
C ASN A 444 -18.69 0.53 69.74
#